data_AF-A0A0Q4RJ88-F1
#
_entry.id   AF-A0A0Q4RJ88-F1
#
_cell.length_a   1.000
_cell.length_b   1.000
_cell.length_c   1.000
_cell.angle_alpha   90.00
_cell.angle_beta   90.00
_cell.angle_gamma   90.00
#
_symmetry.space_group_name_H-M   'P 1'
#
loop_
_entity.id
_entity.type
_entity.pdbx_description
1 polymer ?
#
loop_
_entity_poly.entity_id
_entity_poly.type
_entity_poly.pdbx_seq_one_letter_code
_entity_poly.pdbx_strand_id
1 'polypeptide(L)'
;MDETSMEWQNELRAVFDRYMQGYKHYWSKIPANKEPAIRRAHRIPSSETIVAVLDQSLMNSAKDSLVVTDTALYEKILWFRYRCSWEAYVHLDIKARNEKTVYFSKYESVNTREGMSAYLLEEMLREIQKLAVQRVDKIKAVKVPLVEEMIVLEGDDSGEIIDLGVNGGSLLLEPSSLDARVDELYLRELCSRHQWTPHFSAGASLSPKKLDKIRSHYSIGHTSLVHGIVYPRNFKSGRYGMVVESRGVQWKKDDYPPVNWSWSALRNAELEMTDRSITAGGAPLLEGPVEYVSTAKKLLDDIRLYLEALEADDCPIRYAYDASYSNVRAMPIVSNSDDTLWIPAENGMPLTPMRTNELLWAIETRQVDWQMLMVWRRGLSGWTNAEHIESLTGVIGKIESAEG
;
A
#
# COMPACT_ATOMS: atom_id res chain seq x y z
N MET A 1 19.75 15.47 -7.16
CA MET A 1 20.00 14.13 -6.61
C MET A 1 21.11 14.31 -5.59
N ASP A 2 20.88 13.94 -4.34
CA ASP A 2 21.87 14.13 -3.27
C ASP A 2 23.12 13.29 -3.56
N GLU A 3 24.30 13.86 -3.31
CA GLU A 3 25.61 13.23 -3.52
C GLU A 3 25.71 11.90 -2.76
N THR A 4 25.13 11.85 -1.55
CA THR A 4 25.05 10.65 -0.71
C THR A 4 24.15 9.53 -1.28
N SER A 5 23.18 9.90 -2.11
CA SER A 5 22.31 8.94 -2.80
C SER A 5 23.02 8.33 -4.01
N MET A 6 23.74 9.16 -4.75
CA MET A 6 24.51 8.71 -5.91
C MET A 6 25.70 7.82 -5.52
N GLU A 7 26.42 8.17 -4.45
CA GLU A 7 27.49 7.33 -3.88
C GLU A 7 26.97 5.93 -3.55
N TRP A 8 25.86 5.85 -2.81
CA TRP A 8 25.23 4.58 -2.44
C TRP A 8 24.79 3.72 -3.62
N GLN A 9 24.17 4.34 -4.62
CA GLN A 9 23.81 3.61 -5.83
C GLN A 9 25.04 3.03 -6.53
N ASN A 10 26.17 3.76 -6.53
CA ASN A 10 27.41 3.30 -7.13
C ASN A 10 28.07 2.16 -6.33
N GLU A 11 28.05 2.23 -5.00
CA GLU A 11 28.54 1.15 -4.13
C GLU A 11 27.74 -0.14 -4.36
N LEU A 12 26.40 -0.03 -4.41
CA LEU A 12 25.52 -1.16 -4.73
C LEU A 12 25.85 -1.76 -6.11
N ARG A 13 25.98 -0.92 -7.15
CA ARG A 13 26.36 -1.39 -8.49
C ARG A 13 27.70 -2.12 -8.47
N ALA A 14 28.70 -1.59 -7.78
CA ALA A 14 30.02 -2.21 -7.69
C ALA A 14 29.99 -3.61 -7.06
N VAL A 15 29.10 -3.87 -6.10
CA VAL A 15 28.89 -5.23 -5.57
C VAL A 15 28.31 -6.14 -6.65
N PHE A 16 27.25 -5.72 -7.33
CA PHE A 16 26.69 -6.51 -8.43
C PHE A 16 27.73 -6.80 -9.51
N ASP A 17 28.57 -5.85 -9.87
CA ASP A 17 29.61 -6.00 -10.91
C ASP A 17 30.66 -7.05 -10.55
N ARG A 18 30.95 -7.20 -9.26
CA ARG A 18 31.94 -8.15 -8.77
C ARG A 18 31.40 -9.59 -8.81
N TYR A 19 30.16 -9.78 -8.40
CA TYR A 19 29.56 -11.11 -8.21
C TYR A 19 28.82 -11.61 -9.45
N MET A 20 28.36 -10.72 -10.32
CA MET A 20 27.41 -11.08 -11.38
C MET A 20 28.03 -11.19 -12.78
N GLN A 21 29.36 -11.12 -12.91
CA GLN A 21 30.04 -11.25 -14.20
C GLN A 21 29.64 -12.56 -14.90
N GLY A 22 29.05 -12.44 -16.10
CA GLY A 22 28.61 -13.61 -16.89
C GLY A 22 27.17 -14.08 -16.64
N TYR A 23 26.43 -13.48 -15.69
CA TYR A 23 25.02 -13.80 -15.46
C TYR A 23 24.07 -12.89 -16.25
N LYS A 24 22.80 -13.28 -16.40
CA LYS A 24 21.76 -12.40 -16.98
C LYS A 24 21.24 -11.43 -15.91
N HIS A 25 21.70 -10.19 -15.92
CA HIS A 25 21.35 -9.16 -14.95
C HIS A 25 21.33 -7.77 -15.61
N TYR A 26 20.57 -6.83 -15.03
CA TYR A 26 20.47 -5.44 -15.52
C TYR A 26 20.84 -4.47 -14.39
N TRP A 27 21.87 -3.65 -14.55
CA TRP A 27 22.25 -2.65 -13.53
C TRP A 27 22.88 -1.37 -14.13
N SER A 28 23.61 -1.46 -15.24
CA SER A 28 24.18 -0.28 -15.92
C SER A 28 23.20 0.43 -16.85
N LYS A 29 22.25 -0.32 -17.45
CA LYS A 29 21.15 0.24 -18.24
C LYS A 29 19.99 -0.76 -18.29
N ILE A 30 19.06 -0.64 -17.34
CA ILE A 30 17.80 -1.38 -17.41
C ILE A 30 17.13 -1.00 -18.73
N PRO A 31 16.79 -1.96 -19.62
CA PRO A 31 16.17 -1.61 -20.88
C PRO A 31 14.89 -0.80 -20.62
N ALA A 32 14.73 0.33 -21.32
CA ALA A 32 13.61 1.26 -21.08
C ALA A 32 12.24 0.60 -21.22
N ASN A 33 12.13 -0.46 -22.04
CA ASN A 33 10.92 -1.26 -22.19
C ASN A 33 10.69 -2.27 -21.05
N LYS A 34 11.70 -2.57 -20.23
CA LYS A 34 11.64 -3.51 -19.10
C LYS A 34 11.35 -2.81 -17.78
N GLU A 35 11.86 -1.60 -17.58
CA GLU A 35 11.68 -0.87 -16.31
C GLU A 35 10.20 -0.73 -15.88
N PRO A 36 9.25 -0.32 -16.76
CA PRO A 36 7.84 -0.24 -16.37
C PRO A 36 7.24 -1.59 -15.99
N ALA A 37 7.72 -2.68 -16.60
CA ALA A 37 7.27 -4.03 -16.28
C ALA A 37 7.82 -4.51 -14.93
N ILE A 38 9.08 -4.21 -14.62
CA ILE A 38 9.72 -4.47 -13.33
C ILE A 38 8.98 -3.72 -12.23
N ARG A 39 8.79 -2.40 -12.38
CA ARG A 39 8.07 -1.58 -11.41
C ARG A 39 6.67 -2.13 -11.14
N ARG A 40 5.94 -2.51 -12.18
CA ARG A 40 4.59 -3.09 -12.05
C ARG A 40 4.59 -4.48 -11.42
N ALA A 41 5.59 -5.32 -11.72
CA ALA A 41 5.69 -6.66 -11.18
C ALA A 41 5.96 -6.63 -9.66
N HIS A 42 6.82 -5.71 -9.22
CA HIS A 42 7.31 -5.59 -7.85
C HIS A 42 6.61 -4.51 -7.01
N ARG A 43 5.72 -3.72 -7.61
CA ARG A 43 5.07 -2.54 -6.99
C ARG A 43 6.08 -1.52 -6.47
N ILE A 44 7.14 -1.27 -7.24
CA ILE A 44 8.16 -0.28 -6.89
C ILE A 44 7.60 1.13 -7.19
N PRO A 45 7.58 2.05 -6.21
CA PRO A 45 7.15 3.43 -6.40
C PRO A 45 7.94 4.14 -7.49
N SER A 46 7.36 5.11 -8.20
CA SER A 46 8.07 5.90 -9.21
C SER A 46 9.15 6.81 -8.62
N SER A 47 9.07 7.11 -7.32
CA SER A 47 10.06 7.89 -6.59
C SER A 47 11.36 7.13 -6.30
N GLU A 48 11.34 5.80 -6.36
CA GLU A 48 12.52 4.97 -6.09
C GLU A 48 13.33 4.72 -7.36
N THR A 49 14.66 4.79 -7.23
CA THR A 49 15.59 4.50 -8.33
C THR A 49 15.92 3.02 -8.33
N ILE A 50 15.65 2.32 -9.44
CA ILE A 50 16.10 0.93 -9.57
C ILE A 50 17.60 0.91 -9.87
N VAL A 51 18.38 0.31 -8.98
CA VAL A 51 19.84 0.23 -9.05
C VAL A 51 20.28 -1.03 -9.79
N ALA A 52 19.70 -2.18 -9.42
CA ALA A 52 20.04 -3.46 -10.02
C ALA A 52 18.85 -4.41 -10.06
N VAL A 53 18.84 -5.30 -11.05
CA VAL A 53 17.84 -6.36 -11.22
C VAL A 53 18.55 -7.67 -11.54
N LEU A 54 18.37 -8.65 -10.66
CA LEU A 54 18.71 -10.04 -10.92
C LEU A 54 17.46 -10.74 -11.46
N ASP A 55 17.36 -10.81 -12.80
CA ASP A 55 16.23 -11.45 -13.47
C ASP A 55 16.39 -12.97 -13.48
N GLN A 56 15.56 -13.65 -12.69
CA GLN A 56 15.54 -15.10 -12.61
C GLN A 56 14.43 -15.70 -13.49
N SER A 57 13.71 -14.93 -14.31
CA SER A 57 12.57 -15.46 -15.07
C SER A 57 12.97 -16.16 -16.38
N LEU A 58 12.26 -17.23 -16.76
CA LEU A 58 12.60 -18.10 -17.91
C LEU A 58 12.72 -17.35 -19.24
N MET A 59 11.93 -16.28 -19.41
CA MET A 59 11.83 -15.49 -20.64
C MET A 59 12.39 -14.08 -20.49
N ASN A 60 13.29 -13.84 -19.52
CA ASN A 60 13.85 -12.52 -19.22
C ASN A 60 12.76 -11.45 -19.05
N SER A 61 11.65 -11.82 -18.44
CA SER A 61 10.49 -10.96 -18.18
C SER A 61 10.62 -10.12 -16.91
N ALA A 62 11.66 -10.36 -16.10
CA ALA A 62 11.88 -9.79 -14.77
C ALA A 62 10.69 -9.95 -13.80
N LYS A 63 9.85 -10.96 -14.04
CA LYS A 63 8.68 -11.25 -13.18
C LYS A 63 9.05 -11.96 -11.89
N ASP A 64 10.10 -12.77 -11.94
CA ASP A 64 10.69 -13.49 -10.82
C ASP A 64 12.10 -12.95 -10.73
N SER A 65 12.30 -11.90 -9.94
CA SER A 65 13.59 -11.21 -9.86
C SER A 65 13.80 -10.65 -8.47
N LEU A 66 15.06 -10.52 -8.11
CA LEU A 66 15.48 -9.69 -6.99
C LEU A 66 15.79 -8.30 -7.55
N VAL A 67 15.13 -7.26 -7.03
CA VAL A 67 15.29 -5.88 -7.48
C VAL A 67 15.84 -5.05 -6.33
N VAL A 68 16.96 -4.39 -6.57
CA VAL A 68 17.60 -3.50 -5.62
C VAL A 68 17.33 -2.07 -6.05
N THR A 69 16.83 -1.27 -5.11
CA THR A 69 16.55 0.17 -5.29
C THR A 69 17.45 1.00 -4.38
N ASP A 70 17.35 2.32 -4.45
CA ASP A 70 18.03 3.20 -3.51
C ASP A 70 17.49 3.12 -2.07
N THR A 71 16.24 2.68 -1.88
CA THR A 71 15.56 2.66 -0.57
C THR A 71 15.29 1.26 0.01
N ALA A 72 15.25 0.23 -0.84
CA ALA A 72 14.84 -1.11 -0.44
C ALA A 72 15.29 -2.21 -1.42
N LEU A 73 15.19 -3.44 -0.94
CA LEU A 73 15.28 -4.67 -1.74
C LEU A 73 13.86 -5.23 -1.95
N TYR A 74 13.54 -5.59 -3.18
CA TYR A 74 12.27 -6.16 -3.58
C TYR A 74 12.48 -7.56 -4.12
N GLU A 75 11.59 -8.48 -3.75
CA GLU A 75 11.58 -9.83 -4.31
C GLU A 75 10.17 -10.20 -4.74
N LYS A 76 10.07 -10.92 -5.86
CA LYS A 76 8.82 -11.56 -6.25
C LYS A 76 9.05 -13.05 -6.45
N ILE A 77 8.44 -13.83 -5.56
CA ILE A 77 8.41 -15.29 -5.64
C ILE A 77 6.96 -15.69 -5.95
N LEU A 78 6.71 -16.20 -7.16
CA LEU A 78 5.38 -16.62 -7.60
C LEU A 78 4.33 -15.49 -7.45
N TRP A 79 3.41 -15.66 -6.50
CA TRP A 79 2.29 -14.76 -6.18
C TRP A 79 2.62 -13.75 -5.07
N PHE A 80 3.72 -13.95 -4.33
CA PHE A 80 4.13 -13.12 -3.21
C PHE A 80 5.09 -12.03 -3.66
N ARG A 81 4.91 -10.83 -3.10
CA ARG A 81 5.80 -9.69 -3.29
C ARG A 81 6.34 -9.29 -1.94
N TYR A 82 7.64 -9.18 -1.85
CA TYR A 82 8.34 -8.79 -0.66
C TYR A 82 9.08 -7.48 -0.90
N ARG A 83 9.09 -6.64 0.12
CA ARG A 83 9.88 -5.41 0.18
C ARG A 83 10.60 -5.39 1.53
N CYS A 84 11.92 -5.37 1.50
CA CYS A 84 12.79 -5.20 2.65
C CYS A 84 13.43 -3.81 2.60
N SER A 85 13.12 -2.93 3.56
CA SER A 85 13.87 -1.67 3.67
C SER A 85 15.30 -1.95 4.13
N TRP A 86 16.24 -1.03 3.88
CA TRP A 86 17.62 -1.21 4.30
C TRP A 86 17.77 -1.39 5.82
N GLU A 87 16.95 -0.72 6.63
CA GLU A 87 16.92 -0.87 8.09
C GLU A 87 16.45 -2.27 8.53
N ALA A 88 15.51 -2.88 7.80
CA ALA A 88 15.12 -4.27 8.08
C ALA A 88 16.20 -5.25 7.57
N TYR A 89 16.79 -4.94 6.42
CA TYR A 89 17.75 -5.80 5.73
C TYR A 89 19.01 -6.07 6.55
N VAL A 90 19.51 -5.07 7.28
CA VAL A 90 20.70 -5.21 8.13
C VAL A 90 20.55 -6.23 9.26
N HIS A 91 19.32 -6.61 9.61
CA HIS A 91 19.02 -7.57 10.67
C HIS A 91 18.66 -8.97 10.15
N LEU A 92 18.67 -9.19 8.83
CA LEU A 92 18.40 -10.51 8.26
C LEU A 92 19.56 -11.47 8.46
N ASP A 93 19.30 -12.72 8.83
CA ASP A 93 20.30 -13.78 8.70
C ASP A 93 20.15 -14.42 7.32
N ILE A 94 21.19 -14.24 6.50
CA ILE A 94 21.22 -14.61 5.07
C ILE A 94 22.06 -15.87 4.95
N LYS A 95 21.51 -17.03 4.57
CA LYS A 95 22.27 -18.29 4.47
C LYS A 95 21.90 -19.12 3.26
N ALA A 96 22.87 -19.63 2.52
CA ALA A 96 22.63 -20.66 1.53
C ALA A 96 22.17 -21.95 2.23
N ARG A 97 20.97 -22.43 1.89
CA ARG A 97 20.43 -23.69 2.41
C ARG A 97 20.95 -24.88 1.60
N ASN A 98 21.07 -24.70 0.30
CA ASN A 98 21.57 -25.68 -0.65
C ASN A 98 22.15 -24.93 -1.86
N GLU A 99 22.65 -25.65 -2.86
CA GLU A 99 23.27 -25.06 -4.07
C GLU A 99 22.38 -24.08 -4.84
N LYS A 100 21.05 -24.15 -4.66
CA LYS A 100 20.08 -23.37 -5.42
C LYS A 100 19.29 -22.34 -4.62
N THR A 101 19.30 -22.39 -3.29
CA THR A 101 18.41 -21.57 -2.47
C THR A 101 19.14 -20.84 -1.35
N VAL A 102 18.95 -19.51 -1.28
CA VAL A 102 19.39 -18.65 -0.16
C VAL A 102 18.18 -18.33 0.71
N TYR A 103 18.31 -18.41 2.03
CA TYR A 103 17.27 -18.08 3.01
C TYR A 103 17.53 -16.75 3.69
N PHE A 104 16.44 -16.04 3.97
CA PHE A 104 16.37 -14.99 4.98
C PHE A 104 15.65 -15.56 6.21
N SER A 105 16.15 -15.28 7.42
CA SER A 105 15.72 -15.90 8.70
C SER A 105 14.24 -15.84 9.09
N LYS A 106 13.38 -15.23 8.26
CA LYS A 106 11.96 -15.03 8.56
C LYS A 106 11.02 -15.46 7.42
N TYR A 107 11.22 -16.67 6.88
CA TYR A 107 10.31 -17.37 5.94
C TYR A 107 10.51 -17.12 4.43
N GLU A 108 11.62 -16.53 4.01
CA GLU A 108 11.82 -16.17 2.60
C GLU A 108 13.04 -16.85 2.01
N SER A 109 12.94 -17.22 0.72
CA SER A 109 14.02 -17.90 0.05
C SER A 109 14.17 -17.46 -1.41
N VAL A 110 15.36 -16.98 -1.76
CA VAL A 110 15.71 -16.67 -3.15
C VAL A 110 16.19 -17.94 -3.83
N ASN A 111 15.54 -18.33 -4.92
CA ASN A 111 15.99 -19.45 -5.74
C ASN A 111 16.88 -18.97 -6.87
N THR A 112 18.15 -19.33 -6.84
CA THR A 112 19.06 -19.15 -7.99
C THR A 112 18.63 -20.03 -9.17
N ARG A 113 18.93 -19.58 -10.39
CA ARG A 113 18.74 -20.34 -11.63
C ARG A 113 20.08 -20.56 -12.34
N GLU A 114 20.03 -21.44 -13.36
CA GLU A 114 21.16 -22.04 -14.07
C GLU A 114 22.42 -21.17 -14.13
N GLY A 115 23.51 -21.72 -13.60
CA GLY A 115 24.85 -21.14 -13.58
C GLY A 115 25.24 -20.44 -12.27
N MET A 116 24.29 -19.94 -11.48
CA MET A 116 24.58 -19.22 -10.23
C MET A 116 24.43 -20.15 -9.03
N SER A 117 25.46 -20.25 -8.19
CA SER A 117 25.34 -20.96 -6.93
C SER A 117 24.68 -20.07 -5.89
N ALA A 118 23.86 -20.66 -5.02
CA ALA A 118 23.29 -19.96 -3.87
C ALA A 118 24.38 -19.42 -2.93
N TYR A 119 25.54 -20.07 -2.86
CA TYR A 119 26.68 -19.59 -2.09
C TYR A 119 27.21 -18.26 -2.62
N LEU A 120 27.33 -18.12 -3.94
CA LEU A 120 27.75 -16.86 -4.56
C LEU A 120 26.71 -15.76 -4.34
N LEU A 121 25.42 -16.11 -4.43
CA LEU A 121 24.34 -15.17 -4.13
C LEU A 121 24.33 -14.76 -2.65
N GLU A 122 24.56 -15.69 -1.72
CA GLU A 122 24.71 -15.40 -0.30
C GLU A 122 25.85 -14.42 -0.06
N GLU A 123 27.03 -14.65 -0.63
CA GLU A 123 28.18 -13.76 -0.48
C GLU A 123 27.87 -12.34 -0.97
N MET A 124 27.26 -12.21 -2.15
CA MET A 124 26.83 -10.92 -2.69
C MET A 124 25.85 -10.21 -1.75
N LEU A 125 24.83 -10.92 -1.27
CA LEU A 125 23.81 -10.37 -0.37
C LEU A 125 24.42 -9.96 0.99
N ARG A 126 25.38 -10.73 1.52
CA ARG A 126 26.12 -10.36 2.73
C ARG A 126 26.99 -9.13 2.53
N GLU A 127 27.58 -8.94 1.35
CA GLU A 127 28.33 -7.72 1.05
C GLU A 127 27.40 -6.50 0.95
N ILE A 128 26.25 -6.63 0.28
CA ILE A 128 25.20 -5.58 0.29
C ILE A 128 24.78 -5.28 1.74
N GLN A 129 24.63 -6.30 2.59
CA GLN A 129 24.23 -6.12 3.98
C GLN A 129 25.28 -5.31 4.77
N LYS A 130 26.58 -5.57 4.56
CA LYS A 130 27.66 -4.79 5.18
C LYS A 130 27.60 -3.31 4.78
N LEU A 131 27.37 -3.03 3.49
CA LEU A 131 27.23 -1.64 3.03
C LEU A 131 25.96 -0.98 3.59
N ALA A 132 24.85 -1.73 3.68
CA ALA A 132 23.61 -1.24 4.27
C ALA A 132 23.79 -0.88 5.76
N VAL A 133 24.55 -1.67 6.54
CA VAL A 133 24.90 -1.34 7.94
C VAL A 133 25.61 0.01 8.00
N GLN A 134 26.67 0.18 7.19
CA GLN A 134 27.43 1.43 7.14
C GLN A 134 26.55 2.64 6.77
N ARG A 135 25.62 2.45 5.82
CA ARG A 135 24.69 3.51 5.41
C ARG A 135 23.69 3.87 6.50
N VAL A 136 23.06 2.87 7.13
CA VAL A 136 22.10 3.08 8.21
C VAL A 136 22.78 3.77 9.40
N ASP A 137 24.01 3.38 9.73
CA ASP A 137 24.78 4.01 10.81
C ASP A 137 25.18 5.45 10.46
N LYS A 138 25.63 5.73 9.22
CA LYS A 138 25.89 7.09 8.73
C LYS A 138 24.63 7.97 8.84
N ILE A 139 23.47 7.47 8.42
CA ILE A 139 22.20 8.23 8.48
C ILE A 139 21.78 8.49 9.95
N LYS A 140 21.95 7.50 10.84
CA LYS A 140 21.68 7.68 12.28
C LYS A 140 22.63 8.69 12.92
N ALA A 141 23.91 8.67 12.55
CA ALA A 141 24.91 9.63 13.03
C ALA A 141 24.66 11.05 12.52
N VAL A 142 24.09 11.23 11.32
CA VAL A 142 23.69 12.55 10.81
C VAL A 142 22.41 13.07 11.50
N LYS A 143 21.53 12.17 11.97
CA LYS A 143 20.30 12.53 12.70
C LYS A 143 20.51 12.86 14.19
N VAL A 144 21.74 12.75 14.71
CA VAL A 144 22.12 13.15 16.08
C VAL A 144 23.50 13.82 16.00
N PRO A 145 23.63 15.17 15.97
CA PRO A 145 22.96 16.12 16.85
C PRO A 145 22.43 17.39 16.15
N LEU A 146 21.15 17.73 16.37
CA LEU A 146 20.76 19.15 16.44
C LEU A 146 20.73 19.51 17.91
N VAL A 147 21.84 20.13 18.31
CA VAL A 147 22.03 20.86 19.55
C VAL A 147 20.82 21.75 19.81
N GLU A 148 20.37 21.73 21.06
CA GLU A 148 19.55 22.75 21.69
C GLU A 148 20.24 24.12 21.56
N GLU A 149 20.12 24.78 20.41
CA GLU A 149 20.32 26.23 20.35
C GLU A 149 19.01 26.91 20.72
N MET A 150 18.87 27.07 22.03
CA MET A 150 17.99 28.00 22.69
C MET A 150 18.35 29.41 22.18
N ILE A 151 17.68 29.88 21.14
CA ILE A 151 17.73 31.31 20.77
C ILE A 151 16.85 32.06 21.76
N VAL A 152 17.49 32.62 22.79
CA VAL A 152 16.94 33.74 23.57
C VAL A 152 17.09 34.99 22.69
N LEU A 153 15.97 35.51 22.17
CA LEU A 153 15.92 36.87 21.66
C LEU A 153 15.39 37.78 22.77
N GLU A 154 16.31 38.49 23.41
CA GLU A 154 15.99 39.71 24.16
C GLU A 154 15.63 40.83 23.17
N GLY A 155 14.45 41.42 23.37
CA GLY A 155 14.06 42.82 23.12
C GLY A 155 14.35 43.49 21.78
N ASP A 156 13.29 43.97 21.12
CA ASP A 156 13.14 45.43 21.05
C ASP A 156 11.68 45.87 20.91
N ASP A 157 11.31 46.79 21.79
CA ASP A 157 10.08 47.57 21.79
C ASP A 157 10.08 48.51 20.58
N SER A 158 9.32 48.18 19.54
CA SER A 158 8.74 49.22 18.68
C SER A 158 7.50 48.67 18.00
N GLY A 159 6.35 49.16 18.49
CA GLY A 159 5.06 48.87 17.91
C GLY A 159 4.94 49.41 16.50
N GLU A 160 4.55 48.54 15.58
CA GLU A 160 3.68 48.87 14.46
C GLU A 160 2.83 47.62 14.18
N ILE A 161 1.62 47.60 14.75
CA ILE A 161 0.57 46.64 14.39
C ILE A 161 0.07 47.07 13.03
N ILE A 162 0.62 46.46 11.97
CA ILE A 162 -0.02 46.46 10.66
C ILE A 162 -1.09 45.38 10.72
N ASP A 163 -2.33 45.84 10.89
CA ASP A 163 -3.57 45.08 10.72
C ASP A 163 -3.68 44.59 9.28
N LEU A 164 -3.05 43.45 8.98
CA LEU A 164 -3.35 42.66 7.79
C LEU A 164 -4.59 41.83 8.10
N GLY A 165 -5.74 42.46 7.88
CA GLY A 165 -7.07 41.90 8.05
C GLY A 165 -7.14 40.41 7.72
N VAL A 166 -7.31 39.64 8.78
CA VAL A 166 -7.71 38.24 8.77
C VAL A 166 -9.09 38.16 8.11
N ASN A 167 -9.12 37.75 6.85
CA ASN A 167 -10.26 37.10 6.20
C ASN A 167 -9.74 36.18 5.10
N GLY A 168 -8.84 35.29 5.48
CA GLY A 168 -8.44 34.10 4.72
C GLY A 168 -9.04 32.84 5.31
N GLY A 169 -10.25 32.91 5.87
CA GLY A 169 -11.04 31.74 6.17
C GLY A 169 -11.43 31.08 4.85
N SER A 170 -10.58 30.18 4.35
CA SER A 170 -11.04 29.16 3.41
C SER A 170 -12.02 28.27 4.17
N LEU A 171 -13.27 28.73 4.24
CA LEU A 171 -14.43 27.87 4.40
C LEU A 171 -14.36 26.87 3.25
N LEU A 172 -13.63 25.76 3.47
CA LEU A 172 -13.86 24.53 2.74
C LEU A 172 -15.30 24.17 3.07
N LEU A 173 -16.22 24.60 2.21
CA LEU A 173 -17.60 24.14 2.23
C LEU A 173 -17.48 22.62 2.19
N GLU A 174 -17.82 21.97 3.30
CA GLU A 174 -17.84 20.52 3.31
C GLU A 174 -18.74 20.06 2.16
N PRO A 175 -18.27 19.11 1.33
CA PRO A 175 -19.04 18.69 0.18
C PRO A 175 -20.40 18.20 0.66
N SER A 176 -21.47 18.77 0.12
CA SER A 176 -22.83 18.58 0.62
C SER A 176 -23.40 17.17 0.39
N SER A 177 -22.66 16.28 -0.28
CA SER A 177 -23.05 14.90 -0.52
C SER A 177 -21.89 13.94 -0.27
N LEU A 178 -22.22 12.76 0.26
CA LEU A 178 -21.27 11.65 0.43
C LEU A 178 -20.48 11.37 -0.86
N ASP A 179 -21.17 11.36 -2.01
CA ASP A 179 -20.53 11.09 -3.30
C ASP A 179 -19.39 12.07 -3.64
N ALA A 180 -19.44 13.31 -3.14
CA ALA A 180 -18.40 14.31 -3.34
C ALA A 180 -17.29 14.27 -2.28
N ARG A 181 -17.52 13.58 -1.15
CA ARG A 181 -16.54 13.38 -0.06
C ARG A 181 -15.66 12.15 -0.27
N VAL A 182 -16.09 11.25 -1.14
CA VAL A 182 -15.37 10.01 -1.42
C VAL A 182 -14.06 10.30 -2.15
N ASP A 183 -12.97 9.82 -1.56
CA ASP A 183 -11.63 10.01 -2.08
C ASP A 183 -11.23 8.91 -3.08
N GLU A 184 -11.01 9.33 -4.32
CA GLU A 184 -10.59 8.44 -5.42
C GLU A 184 -9.22 7.77 -5.19
N LEU A 185 -8.28 8.46 -4.53
CA LEU A 185 -6.96 7.90 -4.22
C LEU A 185 -7.06 6.86 -3.11
N TYR A 186 -7.90 7.13 -2.09
CA TYR A 186 -8.17 6.15 -1.04
C TYR A 186 -8.83 4.88 -1.59
N LEU A 187 -9.85 5.02 -2.44
CA LEU A 187 -10.51 3.89 -3.09
C LEU A 187 -9.56 3.08 -3.98
N ARG A 188 -8.66 3.77 -4.68
CA ARG A 188 -7.61 3.12 -5.45
C ARG A 188 -6.70 2.27 -4.57
N GLU A 189 -6.33 2.77 -3.39
CA GLU A 189 -5.50 2.04 -2.45
C GLU A 189 -6.24 0.85 -1.82
N LEU A 190 -7.50 1.02 -1.44
CA LEU A 190 -8.36 -0.10 -1.02
C LEU A 190 -8.38 -1.20 -2.08
N CYS A 191 -8.60 -0.83 -3.35
CA CYS A 191 -8.56 -1.75 -4.46
C CYS A 191 -7.21 -2.47 -4.63
N SER A 192 -6.06 -1.79 -4.45
CA SER A 192 -4.74 -2.45 -4.57
C SER A 192 -4.44 -3.44 -3.46
N ARG A 193 -4.99 -3.24 -2.26
CA ARG A 193 -4.87 -4.20 -1.14
C ARG A 193 -5.61 -5.51 -1.43
N HIS A 194 -6.78 -5.43 -2.07
CA HIS A 194 -7.55 -6.62 -2.49
C HIS A 194 -7.03 -7.30 -3.76
N GLN A 195 -5.81 -6.98 -4.22
CA GLN A 195 -5.29 -7.54 -5.48
C GLN A 195 -5.02 -9.06 -5.40
N TRP A 196 -6.06 -9.84 -5.66
CA TRP A 196 -6.03 -11.31 -5.64
C TRP A 196 -6.13 -11.88 -7.06
N THR A 197 -5.04 -12.51 -7.50
CA THR A 197 -5.08 -13.30 -8.74
C THR A 197 -5.80 -14.63 -8.48
N PRO A 198 -6.64 -15.13 -9.40
CA PRO A 198 -6.90 -14.62 -10.75
C PRO A 198 -8.13 -13.70 -10.87
N HIS A 199 -8.86 -13.45 -9.78
CA HIS A 199 -10.21 -12.88 -9.79
C HIS A 199 -10.26 -11.35 -9.68
N PHE A 200 -9.12 -10.69 -9.50
CA PHE A 200 -9.07 -9.24 -9.39
C PHE A 200 -7.97 -8.62 -10.26
N SER A 201 -8.23 -7.43 -10.78
CA SER A 201 -7.19 -6.57 -11.36
C SER A 201 -7.38 -5.13 -10.89
N ALA A 202 -6.36 -4.56 -10.23
CA ALA A 202 -6.34 -3.14 -9.91
C ALA A 202 -6.22 -2.30 -11.19
N GLY A 203 -6.81 -1.11 -11.20
CA GLY A 203 -6.87 -0.21 -12.34
C GLY A 203 -5.50 0.05 -12.98
N ALA A 204 -4.50 0.35 -12.15
CA ALA A 204 -3.12 0.59 -12.58
C ALA A 204 -2.45 -0.61 -13.28
N SER A 205 -3.01 -1.81 -13.13
CA SER A 205 -2.49 -3.04 -13.75
C SER A 205 -3.21 -3.44 -15.04
N LEU A 206 -4.31 -2.75 -15.40
CA LEU A 206 -5.08 -3.03 -16.61
C LEU A 206 -4.36 -2.49 -17.84
N SER A 207 -4.26 -3.32 -18.90
CA SER A 207 -3.79 -2.83 -20.20
C SER A 207 -4.85 -1.91 -20.84
N PRO A 208 -4.46 -0.93 -21.68
CA PRO A 208 -5.41 -0.06 -22.36
C PRO A 208 -6.54 -0.83 -23.07
N LYS A 209 -6.18 -1.88 -23.82
CA LYS A 209 -7.14 -2.77 -24.49
C LYS A 209 -8.13 -3.45 -23.53
N LYS A 210 -7.72 -3.80 -22.32
CA LYS A 210 -8.62 -4.39 -21.30
C LYS A 210 -9.51 -3.30 -20.70
N LEU A 211 -8.97 -2.12 -20.44
CA LEU A 211 -9.72 -0.97 -19.94
C LEU A 211 -10.81 -0.53 -20.94
N ASP A 212 -10.51 -0.47 -22.23
CA ASP A 212 -11.49 -0.13 -23.27
C ASP A 212 -12.64 -1.14 -23.33
N LYS A 213 -12.33 -2.44 -23.18
CA LYS A 213 -13.36 -3.49 -23.10
C LYS A 213 -14.24 -3.34 -21.87
N ILE A 214 -13.64 -3.07 -20.71
CA ILE A 214 -14.40 -2.84 -19.47
C ILE A 214 -15.31 -1.62 -19.67
N ARG A 215 -14.78 -0.52 -20.19
CA ARG A 215 -15.56 0.69 -20.48
C ARG A 215 -16.75 0.42 -21.40
N SER A 216 -16.52 -0.32 -22.47
CA SER A 216 -17.59 -0.71 -23.40
C SER A 216 -18.63 -1.62 -22.76
N HIS A 217 -18.23 -2.64 -21.99
CA HIS A 217 -19.17 -3.59 -21.41
C HIS A 217 -20.01 -3.01 -20.27
N TYR A 218 -19.41 -2.10 -19.50
CA TYR A 218 -20.03 -1.47 -18.33
C TYR A 218 -20.63 -0.09 -18.64
N SER A 219 -20.45 0.45 -19.84
CA SER A 219 -20.88 1.81 -20.19
C SER A 219 -20.22 2.89 -19.32
N ILE A 220 -18.94 2.68 -18.97
CA ILE A 220 -18.14 3.63 -18.19
C ILE A 220 -17.60 4.72 -19.12
N GLY A 221 -17.81 5.98 -18.75
CA GLY A 221 -17.33 7.14 -19.52
C GLY A 221 -15.79 7.22 -19.60
N HIS A 222 -15.27 7.85 -20.65
CA HIS A 222 -13.82 7.96 -20.86
C HIS A 222 -13.09 8.78 -19.78
N THR A 223 -13.80 9.65 -19.09
CA THR A 223 -13.29 10.50 -18.00
C THR A 223 -13.34 9.79 -16.65
N SER A 224 -14.11 8.71 -16.50
CA SER A 224 -14.14 7.95 -15.25
C SER A 224 -12.88 7.11 -15.10
N LEU A 225 -12.34 7.11 -13.89
CA LEU A 225 -11.21 6.26 -13.52
C LEU A 225 -11.73 4.91 -13.04
N VAL A 226 -11.12 3.83 -13.53
CA VAL A 226 -11.41 2.47 -13.05
C VAL A 226 -10.35 2.11 -12.01
N HIS A 227 -10.77 1.92 -10.75
CA HIS A 227 -9.89 1.60 -9.63
C HIS A 227 -9.63 0.10 -9.50
N GLY A 228 -10.62 -0.73 -9.85
CA GLY A 228 -10.48 -2.18 -9.79
C GLY A 228 -11.62 -2.91 -10.50
N ILE A 229 -11.37 -4.17 -10.84
CA ILE A 229 -12.39 -5.09 -11.34
C ILE A 229 -12.25 -6.46 -10.68
N VAL A 230 -13.34 -6.96 -10.11
CA VAL A 230 -13.51 -8.35 -9.67
C VAL A 230 -14.25 -9.10 -10.77
N TYR A 231 -13.68 -10.19 -11.29
CA TYR A 231 -14.26 -10.97 -12.39
C TYR A 231 -14.03 -12.49 -12.23
N PRO A 232 -14.94 -13.32 -12.77
CA PRO A 232 -14.79 -14.78 -12.68
C PRO A 232 -13.63 -15.27 -13.57
N ARG A 233 -12.83 -16.23 -13.08
CA ARG A 233 -11.59 -16.73 -13.72
C ARG A 233 -11.80 -17.20 -15.16
N ASN A 234 -12.94 -17.83 -15.43
CA ASN A 234 -13.26 -18.38 -16.75
C ASN A 234 -13.60 -17.29 -17.78
N PHE A 235 -13.84 -16.06 -17.33
CA PHE A 235 -14.20 -14.91 -18.16
C PHE A 235 -13.06 -13.89 -18.18
N LYS A 236 -11.91 -14.31 -18.72
CA LYS A 236 -10.69 -13.49 -18.90
C LYS A 236 -10.90 -12.18 -19.68
N SER A 237 -12.09 -11.96 -20.24
CA SER A 237 -12.47 -10.75 -20.98
C SER A 237 -12.82 -9.55 -20.10
N GLY A 238 -13.10 -9.73 -18.80
CA GLY A 238 -13.62 -8.64 -17.95
C GLY A 238 -15.00 -8.15 -18.42
N ARG A 239 -15.80 -9.05 -19.02
CA ARG A 239 -17.16 -8.76 -19.52
C ARG A 239 -18.21 -8.80 -18.42
N TYR A 240 -17.94 -9.51 -17.32
CA TYR A 240 -18.87 -9.74 -16.22
C TYR A 240 -18.14 -9.59 -14.87
N GLY A 241 -18.89 -9.22 -13.84
CA GLY A 241 -18.42 -9.00 -12.48
C GLY A 241 -18.65 -7.59 -11.96
N MET A 242 -17.84 -7.17 -10.98
CA MET A 242 -17.96 -5.91 -10.26
C MET A 242 -16.80 -4.98 -10.61
N VAL A 243 -17.11 -3.75 -11.03
CA VAL A 243 -16.13 -2.71 -11.33
C VAL A 243 -16.27 -1.58 -10.31
N VAL A 244 -15.16 -1.19 -9.71
CA VAL A 244 -15.06 -0.01 -8.85
C VAL A 244 -14.50 1.12 -9.71
N GLU A 245 -15.28 2.17 -9.91
CA GLU A 245 -14.89 3.38 -10.67
C GLU A 245 -15.04 4.63 -9.80
N SER A 246 -14.61 5.79 -10.29
CA SER A 246 -14.63 7.05 -9.51
C SER A 246 -16.00 7.46 -8.99
N ARG A 247 -17.08 7.08 -9.69
CA ARG A 247 -18.45 7.49 -9.35
C ARG A 247 -19.23 6.45 -8.55
N GLY A 248 -18.68 5.27 -8.32
CA GLY A 248 -19.40 4.19 -7.65
C GLY A 248 -18.99 2.79 -8.07
N VAL A 249 -19.93 1.87 -7.92
CA VAL A 249 -19.75 0.46 -8.26
C VAL A 249 -20.71 0.05 -9.36
N GLN A 250 -20.16 -0.60 -10.38
CA GLN A 250 -20.93 -1.14 -11.48
C GLN A 250 -20.91 -2.67 -11.46
N TRP A 251 -22.09 -3.25 -11.66
CA TRP A 251 -22.32 -4.68 -11.65
C TRP A 251 -22.76 -5.13 -13.02
N LYS A 252 -22.20 -6.23 -13.51
CA LYS A 252 -22.64 -6.82 -14.76
C LYS A 252 -22.67 -8.34 -14.65
N LYS A 253 -23.88 -8.89 -14.76
CA LYS A 253 -24.14 -10.32 -14.84
C LYS A 253 -24.65 -10.63 -16.24
N ASP A 254 -23.99 -11.55 -16.94
CA ASP A 254 -24.36 -11.96 -18.29
C ASP A 254 -24.63 -10.78 -19.24
N ASP A 255 -25.53 -10.96 -20.20
CA ASP A 255 -25.82 -9.97 -21.23
C ASP A 255 -26.84 -8.91 -20.80
N TYR A 256 -27.15 -8.86 -19.49
CA TYR A 256 -27.97 -7.79 -18.94
C TYR A 256 -27.23 -6.44 -18.97
N PRO A 257 -27.98 -5.33 -19.04
CA PRO A 257 -27.42 -4.00 -18.83
C PRO A 257 -26.70 -3.92 -17.48
N PRO A 258 -25.58 -3.18 -17.40
CA PRO A 258 -24.89 -2.99 -16.13
C PRO A 258 -25.77 -2.21 -15.15
N VAL A 259 -25.76 -2.63 -13.88
CA VAL A 259 -26.37 -1.90 -12.78
C VAL A 259 -25.30 -0.96 -12.21
N ASN A 260 -25.58 0.33 -12.17
CA ASN A 260 -24.66 1.33 -11.62
C ASN A 260 -25.21 1.88 -10.31
N TRP A 261 -24.40 1.81 -9.25
CA TRP A 261 -24.70 2.42 -7.98
C TRP A 261 -23.67 3.49 -7.66
N SER A 262 -24.16 4.69 -7.32
CA SER A 262 -23.32 5.71 -6.69
C SER A 262 -22.83 5.24 -5.31
N TRP A 263 -21.92 5.98 -4.69
CA TRP A 263 -21.45 5.67 -3.35
C TRP A 263 -22.58 5.76 -2.32
N SER A 264 -23.42 6.79 -2.42
CA SER A 264 -24.62 6.92 -1.59
C SER A 264 -25.59 5.73 -1.77
N ALA A 265 -25.83 5.31 -3.02
CA ALA A 265 -26.69 4.16 -3.30
C ALA A 265 -26.10 2.86 -2.76
N LEU A 266 -24.79 2.66 -2.90
CA LEU A 266 -24.09 1.48 -2.38
C LEU A 266 -24.15 1.40 -0.86
N ARG A 267 -23.90 2.51 -0.16
CA ARG A 267 -23.94 2.57 1.32
C ARG A 267 -25.31 2.11 1.84
N ASN A 268 -26.37 2.62 1.23
CA ASN A 268 -27.74 2.41 1.67
C ASN A 268 -28.37 1.12 1.11
N ALA A 269 -27.66 0.40 0.23
CA ALA A 269 -28.18 -0.84 -0.34
C ALA A 269 -28.27 -1.96 0.70
N GLU A 270 -29.44 -2.59 0.76
CA GLU A 270 -29.64 -3.86 1.44
C GLU A 270 -29.10 -4.98 0.56
N LEU A 271 -28.00 -5.59 1.01
CA LEU A 271 -27.31 -6.65 0.29
C LEU A 271 -27.49 -7.97 1.01
N GLU A 272 -27.91 -9.00 0.28
CA GLU A 272 -27.89 -10.37 0.79
C GLU A 272 -26.70 -11.09 0.17
N MET A 273 -25.88 -11.71 1.01
CA MET A 273 -24.57 -12.23 0.61
C MET A 273 -24.43 -13.70 0.99
N THR A 274 -24.57 -14.61 0.02
CA THR A 274 -24.27 -16.05 0.21
C THR A 274 -22.88 -16.38 -0.29
N ASP A 275 -22.31 -17.53 0.03
CA ASP A 275 -20.95 -17.90 -0.41
C ASP A 275 -20.76 -17.86 -1.93
N ARG A 276 -21.84 -17.91 -2.71
CA ARG A 276 -21.81 -17.96 -4.17
C ARG A 276 -22.57 -16.83 -4.85
N SER A 277 -23.20 -15.93 -4.10
CA SER A 277 -23.96 -14.82 -4.68
C SER A 277 -23.94 -13.55 -3.83
N ILE A 278 -24.10 -12.42 -4.50
CA ILE A 278 -24.46 -11.12 -3.91
C ILE A 278 -25.74 -10.67 -4.64
N THR A 279 -26.79 -10.41 -3.86
CA THR A 279 -28.09 -9.94 -4.36
C THR A 279 -28.47 -8.63 -3.68
N ALA A 280 -29.38 -7.89 -4.32
CA ALA A 280 -29.98 -6.68 -3.76
C ALA A 280 -31.46 -6.64 -4.13
N GLY A 281 -32.35 -6.57 -3.13
CA GLY A 281 -33.80 -6.64 -3.35
C GLY A 281 -34.23 -7.89 -4.15
N GLY A 282 -33.56 -9.04 -3.91
CA GLY A 282 -33.77 -10.29 -4.63
C GLY A 282 -33.15 -10.37 -6.04
N ALA A 283 -32.62 -9.27 -6.59
CA ALA A 283 -31.95 -9.27 -7.90
C ALA A 283 -30.47 -9.68 -7.76
N PRO A 284 -29.97 -10.63 -8.56
CA PRO A 284 -28.58 -11.06 -8.48
C PRO A 284 -27.63 -10.08 -9.15
N LEU A 285 -26.72 -9.50 -8.37
CA LEU A 285 -25.67 -8.60 -8.85
C LEU A 285 -24.43 -9.39 -9.31
N LEU A 286 -24.10 -10.44 -8.57
CA LEU A 286 -22.90 -11.24 -8.77
C LEU A 286 -23.15 -12.69 -8.36
N GLU A 287 -22.78 -13.65 -9.20
CA GLU A 287 -22.88 -15.09 -8.93
C GLU A 287 -21.65 -15.83 -9.46
N GLY A 288 -21.17 -16.84 -8.72
CA GLY A 288 -20.07 -17.67 -9.19
C GLY A 288 -19.37 -18.48 -8.11
N PRO A 289 -18.11 -18.90 -8.36
CA PRO A 289 -17.30 -19.63 -7.40
C PRO A 289 -17.08 -18.88 -6.08
N VAL A 290 -16.89 -19.62 -5.00
CA VAL A 290 -16.77 -19.06 -3.63
C VAL A 290 -15.61 -18.07 -3.53
N GLU A 291 -14.48 -18.37 -4.16
CA GLU A 291 -13.28 -17.51 -4.13
C GLU A 291 -13.51 -16.17 -4.83
N TYR A 292 -14.27 -16.20 -5.93
CA TYR A 292 -14.65 -15.01 -6.68
C TYR A 292 -15.61 -14.13 -5.89
N VAL A 293 -16.66 -14.72 -5.33
CA VAL A 293 -17.68 -13.99 -4.57
C VAL A 293 -17.11 -13.48 -3.26
N SER A 294 -16.33 -14.29 -2.52
CA SER A 294 -15.69 -13.85 -1.27
C SER A 294 -14.72 -12.69 -1.48
N THR A 295 -13.99 -12.64 -2.60
CA THR A 295 -13.15 -11.49 -2.96
C THR A 295 -13.99 -10.23 -3.16
N ALA A 296 -15.11 -10.33 -3.90
CA ALA A 296 -16.03 -9.21 -4.08
C ALA A 296 -16.62 -8.74 -2.75
N LYS A 297 -17.06 -9.66 -1.88
CA LYS A 297 -17.61 -9.35 -0.56
C LYS A 297 -16.63 -8.59 0.31
N LYS A 298 -15.38 -9.04 0.42
CA LYS A 298 -14.36 -8.37 1.25
C LYS A 298 -14.10 -6.94 0.78
N LEU A 299 -13.90 -6.75 -0.53
CA LEU A 299 -13.71 -5.41 -1.08
C LEU A 299 -14.94 -4.52 -0.86
N LEU A 300 -16.13 -5.08 -1.04
CA LEU A 300 -17.38 -4.36 -0.83
C LEU A 300 -17.60 -3.97 0.63
N ASP A 301 -17.25 -4.86 1.55
CA ASP A 301 -17.35 -4.60 2.99
C ASP A 301 -16.42 -3.48 3.42
N ASP A 302 -15.17 -3.49 2.96
CA ASP A 302 -14.19 -2.43 3.23
C ASP A 302 -14.61 -1.08 2.62
N ILE A 303 -15.15 -1.08 1.39
CA ILE A 303 -15.68 0.14 0.77
C ILE A 303 -16.87 0.66 1.58
N ARG A 304 -17.83 -0.19 1.94
CA ARG A 304 -18.99 0.23 2.75
C ARG A 304 -18.57 0.76 4.11
N LEU A 305 -17.61 0.10 4.76
CA LEU A 305 -17.05 0.56 6.02
C LEU A 305 -16.47 1.97 5.90
N TYR A 306 -15.72 2.25 4.83
CA TYR A 306 -15.20 3.59 4.55
C TYR A 306 -16.34 4.62 4.33
N LEU A 307 -17.36 4.28 3.54
CA LEU A 307 -18.50 5.16 3.29
C LEU A 307 -19.31 5.46 4.56
N GLU A 308 -19.48 4.45 5.42
CA GLU A 308 -20.13 4.61 6.72
C GLU A 308 -19.28 5.50 7.66
N ALA A 309 -17.96 5.34 7.64
CA ALA A 309 -17.03 6.14 8.44
C ALA A 309 -17.04 7.62 8.04
N LEU A 310 -17.17 7.93 6.74
CA LEU A 310 -17.30 9.32 6.28
C LEU A 310 -18.54 10.00 6.87
N GLU A 311 -19.65 9.28 6.98
CA GLU A 311 -20.93 9.81 7.48
C GLU A 311 -21.08 9.70 9.00
N ALA A 312 -20.11 9.13 9.71
CA ALA A 312 -20.13 9.05 11.16
C ALA A 312 -19.86 10.42 11.80
N ASP A 313 -20.39 10.62 13.01
CA ASP A 313 -20.22 11.86 13.76
C ASP A 313 -18.73 12.14 14.02
N ASP A 314 -18.36 13.42 14.00
CA ASP A 314 -16.99 13.89 14.25
C ASP A 314 -15.93 13.32 13.29
N CYS A 315 -16.30 13.05 12.03
CA CYS A 315 -15.38 12.55 11.02
C CYS A 315 -14.12 13.44 10.90
N PRO A 316 -12.92 12.91 11.20
CA PRO A 316 -11.69 13.70 11.22
C PRO A 316 -11.08 13.85 9.83
N ILE A 317 -11.56 13.09 8.84
CA ILE A 317 -10.97 13.04 7.49
C ILE A 317 -11.19 14.37 6.77
N ARG A 318 -10.10 15.11 6.58
CA ARG A 318 -10.09 16.44 5.96
C ARG A 318 -9.21 16.51 4.72
N TYR A 319 -8.27 15.58 4.60
CA TYR A 319 -7.28 15.57 3.53
C TYR A 319 -7.49 14.37 2.62
N ALA A 320 -7.20 14.58 1.33
CA ALA A 320 -7.14 13.51 0.37
C ALA A 320 -5.95 12.59 0.68
N TYR A 321 -6.17 11.29 0.55
CA TYR A 321 -5.25 10.20 0.76
C TYR A 321 -3.95 10.41 0.00
N ASP A 322 -2.87 10.45 0.77
CA ASP A 322 -1.52 10.46 0.26
C ASP A 322 -0.77 9.24 0.80
N ALA A 323 -0.38 8.34 -0.12
CA ALA A 323 0.37 7.14 0.22
C ALA A 323 1.75 7.46 0.83
N SER A 324 2.30 8.65 0.59
CA SER A 324 3.56 9.09 1.20
C SER A 324 3.41 9.50 2.67
N TYR A 325 2.18 9.84 3.10
CA TYR A 325 1.88 10.17 4.49
C TYR A 325 1.74 8.91 5.36
N SER A 326 1.29 7.80 4.77
CA SER A 326 1.16 6.53 5.49
C SER A 326 2.53 5.94 5.79
N ASN A 327 3.03 6.17 7.01
CA ASN A 327 4.25 5.55 7.54
C ASN A 327 4.06 4.06 7.87
N VAL A 328 2.84 3.53 7.74
CA VAL A 328 2.53 2.13 7.99
C VAL A 328 3.13 1.27 6.87
N ARG A 329 4.34 0.77 7.15
CA ARG A 329 5.12 -0.12 6.30
C ARG A 329 4.53 -1.53 6.36
N ALA A 330 5.03 -2.41 5.48
CA ALA A 330 4.63 -3.81 5.43
C ALA A 330 4.62 -4.45 6.83
N MET A 331 3.44 -4.90 7.26
CA MET A 331 3.24 -5.52 8.57
C MET A 331 3.75 -6.96 8.53
N PRO A 332 4.72 -7.36 9.38
CA PRO A 332 5.24 -8.72 9.46
C PRO A 332 4.33 -9.66 10.27
N ILE A 333 3.10 -9.22 10.57
CA ILE A 333 2.12 -9.95 11.37
C ILE A 333 1.00 -10.50 10.49
N VAL A 334 0.45 -11.64 10.88
CA VAL A 334 -0.69 -12.25 10.18
C VAL A 334 -1.97 -11.55 10.63
N SER A 335 -2.73 -11.04 9.67
CA SER A 335 -4.06 -10.46 9.91
C SER A 335 -5.00 -11.50 10.53
N ASN A 336 -5.64 -11.18 11.66
CA ASN A 336 -6.65 -12.05 12.25
C ASN A 336 -8.03 -11.70 11.68
N SER A 337 -8.68 -12.63 10.99
CA SER A 337 -9.99 -12.37 10.38
C SER A 337 -11.11 -12.13 11.40
N ASP A 338 -10.94 -12.65 12.61
CA ASP A 338 -11.93 -12.56 13.68
C ASP A 338 -11.82 -11.24 14.45
N ASP A 339 -10.73 -10.50 14.24
CA ASP A 339 -10.53 -9.20 14.86
C ASP A 339 -11.43 -8.13 14.22
N THR A 340 -11.76 -7.15 15.04
CA THR A 340 -12.54 -5.99 14.63
C THR A 340 -11.78 -5.19 13.58
N LEU A 341 -12.47 -4.79 12.50
CA LEU A 341 -11.92 -3.93 11.46
C LEU A 341 -12.18 -2.46 11.79
N TRP A 342 -11.12 -1.66 11.72
CA TRP A 342 -11.12 -0.24 12.01
C TRP A 342 -10.79 0.57 10.76
N ILE A 343 -11.37 1.77 10.64
CA ILE A 343 -10.87 2.83 9.78
C ILE A 343 -10.06 3.79 10.67
N PRO A 344 -8.73 3.83 10.54
CA PRO A 344 -7.92 4.83 11.23
C PRO A 344 -7.81 6.11 10.41
N ALA A 345 -7.64 7.24 11.09
CA ALA A 345 -7.26 8.50 10.49
C ALA A 345 -6.26 9.22 11.41
N GLU A 346 -5.13 9.63 10.86
CA GLU A 346 -4.06 10.31 11.59
C GLU A 346 -3.98 11.75 11.10
N ASN A 347 -4.15 12.71 12.01
CA ASN A 347 -4.12 14.15 11.67
C ASN A 347 -5.04 14.50 10.49
N GLY A 348 -6.22 13.86 10.42
CA GLY A 348 -7.21 14.05 9.37
C GLY A 348 -6.88 13.45 7.99
N MET A 349 -5.80 12.66 7.88
CA MET A 349 -5.49 11.82 6.73
C MET A 349 -6.05 10.40 6.97
N PRO A 350 -6.88 9.84 6.08
CA PRO A 350 -7.37 8.48 6.25
C PRO A 350 -6.23 7.47 6.05
N LEU A 351 -6.16 6.48 6.93
CA LEU A 351 -5.29 5.33 6.77
C LEU A 351 -6.11 4.15 6.25
N THR A 352 -5.42 3.19 5.63
CA THR A 352 -6.09 1.98 5.13
C THR A 352 -6.71 1.19 6.29
N PRO A 353 -7.81 0.44 6.06
CA PRO A 353 -8.46 -0.33 7.12
C PRO A 353 -7.49 -1.33 7.78
N MET A 354 -7.60 -1.46 9.09
CA MET A 354 -6.74 -2.32 9.91
C MET A 354 -7.56 -3.12 10.90
N ARG A 355 -7.22 -4.40 11.05
CA ARG A 355 -7.74 -5.24 12.13
C ARG A 355 -7.15 -4.79 13.47
N THR A 356 -7.80 -5.13 14.59
CA THR A 356 -7.32 -4.76 15.93
C THR A 356 -5.85 -5.11 16.14
N ASN A 357 -5.42 -6.34 15.84
CA ASN A 357 -4.02 -6.73 15.95
C ASN A 357 -3.06 -5.93 15.04
N GLU A 358 -3.49 -5.58 13.83
CA GLU A 358 -2.74 -4.75 12.89
C GLU A 358 -2.54 -3.33 13.41
N LEU A 359 -3.61 -2.75 13.95
CA LEU A 359 -3.62 -1.42 14.52
C LEU A 359 -2.75 -1.34 15.78
N LEU A 360 -2.86 -2.33 16.68
CA LEU A 360 -2.01 -2.44 17.87
C LEU A 360 -0.53 -2.50 17.49
N TRP A 361 -0.18 -3.31 16.49
CA TRP A 361 1.20 -3.41 16.03
C TRP A 361 1.72 -2.09 15.43
N ALA A 362 0.88 -1.38 14.67
CA ALA A 362 1.25 -0.08 14.11
C ALA A 362 1.52 0.94 15.23
N ILE A 363 0.73 0.92 16.30
CA ILE A 363 0.91 1.76 17.51
C ILE A 363 2.20 1.35 18.24
N GLU A 364 2.39 0.07 18.55
CA GLU A 364 3.57 -0.45 19.28
C GLU A 364 4.89 -0.12 18.57
N THR A 365 4.88 -0.14 17.25
CA THR A 365 6.07 0.11 16.42
C THR A 365 6.22 1.57 16.00
N ARG A 366 5.39 2.48 16.55
CA ARG A 366 5.40 3.93 16.28
C ARG A 366 5.31 4.26 14.78
N GLN A 367 4.57 3.44 14.04
CA GLN A 367 4.27 3.71 12.62
C GLN A 367 3.06 4.62 12.45
N VAL A 368 2.30 4.79 13.52
CA VAL A 368 1.27 5.81 13.67
C VAL A 368 1.53 6.57 14.96
N ASP A 369 1.24 7.86 14.95
CA ASP A 369 1.18 8.71 16.13
C ASP A 369 -0.17 8.51 16.81
N TRP A 370 -0.16 7.71 17.88
CA TRP A 370 -1.37 7.35 18.60
C TRP A 370 -2.07 8.56 19.25
N GLN A 371 -1.35 9.65 19.53
CA GLN A 371 -1.94 10.86 20.12
C GLN A 371 -2.82 11.60 19.12
N MET A 372 -2.51 11.49 17.83
CA MET A 372 -3.26 12.08 16.72
C MET A 372 -4.15 11.07 16.00
N LEU A 373 -4.24 9.83 16.51
CA LEU A 373 -4.93 8.73 15.86
C LEU A 373 -6.39 8.68 16.27
N MET A 374 -7.25 9.05 15.33
CA MET A 374 -8.69 8.85 15.44
C MET A 374 -9.06 7.53 14.77
N VAL A 375 -10.01 6.80 15.36
CA VAL A 375 -10.45 5.50 14.86
C VAL A 375 -11.97 5.43 14.82
N TRP A 376 -12.48 4.68 13.85
CA TRP A 376 -13.89 4.35 13.76
C TRP A 376 -14.11 2.90 13.34
N ARG A 377 -15.23 2.33 13.78
CA ARG A 377 -15.72 1.01 13.36
C ARG A 377 -17.24 0.99 13.43
N ARG A 378 -17.85 -0.02 12.79
CA ARG A 378 -19.28 -0.28 12.92
C ARG A 378 -19.70 -0.44 14.39
N GLY A 379 -20.82 0.17 14.71
CA GLY A 379 -21.42 0.19 16.05
C GLY A 379 -20.97 1.36 16.93
N LEU A 380 -19.99 2.17 16.50
CA LEU A 380 -19.69 3.45 17.15
C LEU A 380 -20.56 4.57 16.56
N SER A 381 -21.04 5.48 17.42
CA SER A 381 -21.83 6.65 17.01
C SER A 381 -20.99 7.67 16.25
N GLY A 382 -19.74 7.85 16.67
CA GLY A 382 -18.80 8.79 16.07
C GLY A 382 -17.36 8.30 16.15
N TRP A 383 -16.47 9.06 15.52
CA TRP A 383 -15.03 8.83 15.61
C TRP A 383 -14.54 9.12 17.03
N THR A 384 -13.53 8.38 17.47
CA THR A 384 -12.94 8.56 18.80
C THR A 384 -11.43 8.43 18.76
N ASN A 385 -10.74 9.06 19.71
CA ASN A 385 -9.31 8.88 19.88
C ASN A 385 -9.01 7.40 20.23
N ALA A 386 -7.94 6.86 19.65
CA ALA A 386 -7.48 5.49 19.91
C ALA A 386 -7.22 5.22 21.40
N GLU A 387 -6.79 6.20 22.18
CA GLU A 387 -6.53 6.06 23.62
C GLU A 387 -7.77 5.70 24.44
N HIS A 388 -8.94 6.15 23.99
CA HIS A 388 -10.24 5.91 24.65
C HIS A 388 -10.85 4.55 24.30
N ILE A 389 -10.22 3.77 23.42
CA ILE A 389 -10.70 2.43 23.08
C ILE A 389 -10.04 1.41 24.01
N GLU A 390 -10.82 0.78 24.87
CA GLU A 390 -10.35 -0.20 25.88
C GLU A 390 -9.42 -1.28 25.31
N SER A 391 -9.72 -1.79 24.10
CA SER A 391 -8.89 -2.80 23.44
C SER A 391 -7.52 -2.30 22.96
N LEU A 392 -7.31 -0.98 22.92
CA LEU A 392 -6.07 -0.31 22.49
C LEU A 392 -5.30 0.29 23.69
N THR A 393 -6.00 0.67 24.76
CA THR A 393 -5.42 1.36 25.93
C THR A 393 -4.30 0.57 26.61
N GLY A 394 -4.38 -0.77 26.65
CA GLY A 394 -3.35 -1.62 27.28
C GLY A 394 -1.98 -1.58 26.61
N VAL A 395 -1.91 -1.23 25.32
CA VAL A 395 -0.65 -1.02 24.61
C VAL A 395 -0.16 0.41 24.81
N ILE A 396 -1.05 1.39 24.74
CA ILE A 396 -0.72 2.81 24.90
C ILE A 396 -0.11 3.07 26.27
N GLY A 397 -0.70 2.53 27.34
CA GLY A 397 -0.15 2.69 28.70
C GLY A 397 1.24 2.06 28.89
N LYS A 398 1.60 1.02 28.13
CA LYS A 398 2.96 0.46 28.13
C LYS A 398 3.97 1.39 27.46
N ILE A 399 3.55 2.11 26.41
CA ILE A 399 4.39 3.07 25.71
C ILE A 399 4.67 4.26 26.63
N GLU A 400 3.64 4.81 27.28
CA GLU A 400 3.79 5.92 28.25
C GLU A 400 4.73 5.54 29.41
N SER A 401 4.59 4.32 29.94
CA SER A 401 5.44 3.82 31.04
C SER A 401 6.92 3.61 30.64
N ALA A 402 7.23 3.54 29.35
CA ALA A 402 8.59 3.40 28.84
C ALA A 402 9.27 4.75 28.55
N GLU A 403 8.50 5.84 28.54
CA GLU A 403 8.98 7.21 28.25
C GLU A 403 9.16 8.07 29.51
N GLY A 404 8.56 7.68 30.64
CA GLY A 404 8.79 8.26 31.97
C GLY A 404 9.85 7.52 32.76
#